data_AF-A0A4Q3WBV6-F1
#
_entry.id   AF-A0A4Q3WBV6-F1
#
_cell.length_a   1.000
_cell.length_b   1.000
_cell.length_c   1.000
_cell.angle_alpha   90.00
_cell.angle_beta   90.00
_cell.angle_gamma   90.00
#
_symmetry.space_group_name_H-M   'P 1'
#
loop_
_entity.id
_entity.type
_entity.pdbx_description
1 polymer ?
#
loop_
_entity_poly.entity_id
_entity_poly.type
_entity_poly.pdbx_seq_one_letter_code
_entity_poly.pdbx_strand_id
1 'polypeptide(L)' 'MPFTGSLDDRLAIRELMDTHAHGVMTLDAELWGSIWADDAIWELPEYPDLGGFTGKTAIVAGWLAGV' A
#
# COMPACT_ATOMS: atom_id res chain seq x y z
N MET A 1 2.70 -10.83 18.93
CA MET A 1 4.18 -10.92 18.94
C MET A 1 4.68 -9.90 17.93
N PRO A 2 5.71 -9.08 18.24
CA PRO A 2 6.31 -8.19 17.26
C PRO A 2 6.97 -9.00 16.13
N PHE A 3 7.09 -8.43 14.93
CA PHE A 3 7.89 -9.03 13.87
C PHE A 3 9.35 -9.17 14.32
N THR A 4 9.91 -10.37 14.19
CA THR A 4 11.27 -10.74 14.67
C THR A 4 12.25 -11.00 13.53
N GLY A 5 12.04 -10.42 12.35
CA GLY A 5 12.97 -10.51 11.23
C GLY A 5 14.29 -9.77 11.48
N SER A 6 15.13 -9.70 10.44
CA SER A 6 16.41 -9.01 10.52
C SER A 6 16.22 -7.51 10.86
N LEU A 7 17.29 -6.82 11.25
CA LEU A 7 17.21 -5.37 11.43
C LEU A 7 16.85 -4.67 10.11
N ASP A 8 17.41 -5.13 9.00
CA ASP A 8 17.20 -4.55 7.68
C ASP A 8 15.74 -4.69 7.24
N ASP A 9 15.12 -5.86 7.42
CA ASP A 9 13.70 -6.05 7.10
C ASP A 9 12.80 -5.13 7.94
N ARG A 10 13.14 -4.97 9.24
CA ARG A 10 12.38 -4.10 10.14
C ARG A 10 12.46 -2.64 9.71
N LEU A 11 13.63 -2.18 9.25
CA LEU A 11 13.81 -0.84 8.72
C LEU A 11 13.07 -0.66 7.38
N ALA A 12 13.20 -1.61 6.46
CA ALA A 12 12.53 -1.57 5.17
C ALA A 12 11.00 -1.53 5.32
N ILE A 13 10.43 -2.34 6.22
CA ILE A 13 8.99 -2.29 6.54
C ILE A 13 8.60 -0.94 7.11
N ARG A 14 9.44 -0.35 7.97
CA ARG A 14 9.14 0.95 8.58
C ARG A 14 9.13 2.07 7.54
N GLU A 15 10.15 2.12 6.68
CA GLU A 15 10.23 3.07 5.58
C GLU A 15 9.08 2.91 4.59
N LEU A 16 8.68 1.67 4.27
CA LEU A 16 7.52 1.39 3.44
C LEU A 16 6.23 1.96 4.06
N MET A 17 6.01 1.75 5.35
CA MET A 17 4.83 2.27 6.05
C MET A 17 4.81 3.80 6.15
N ASP A 18 5.97 4.42 6.41
CA ASP A 18 6.08 5.88 6.47
C ASP A 18 5.90 6.51 5.06
N THR A 19 6.41 5.84 4.01
CA THR A 19 6.19 6.23 2.60
C THR A 19 4.73 6.10 2.20
N HIS A 20 4.07 5.00 2.59
CA HIS A 20 2.63 4.79 2.40
C HIS A 20 1.84 5.95 3.02
N ALA A 21 2.08 6.24 4.30
CA ALA A 21 1.38 7.32 5.00
C ALA A 21 1.62 8.67 4.34
N HIS A 22 2.86 8.96 3.92
CA HIS A 22 3.16 10.21 3.22
C HIS A 22 2.41 10.32 1.89
N GLY A 23 2.51 9.32 1.01
CA GLY A 23 1.87 9.34 -0.31
C GLY A 23 0.34 9.45 -0.25
N VAL A 24 -0.31 8.75 0.69
CA VAL A 24 -1.76 8.90 0.88
C VAL A 24 -2.12 10.30 1.37
N MET A 25 -1.41 10.83 2.37
CA MET A 25 -1.73 12.14 2.97
C MET A 25 -1.40 13.33 2.06
N THR A 26 -0.47 13.19 1.13
CA THR A 26 -0.14 14.22 0.14
C THR A 26 -0.88 14.05 -1.18
N LEU A 27 -1.72 13.02 -1.33
CA LEU A 27 -2.39 12.66 -2.58
C LEU A 27 -1.39 12.46 -3.74
N ASP A 28 -0.20 11.92 -3.44
CA ASP A 28 0.84 11.64 -4.42
C ASP A 28 0.71 10.20 -4.95
N ALA A 29 0.09 10.08 -6.12
CA ALA A 29 -0.15 8.80 -6.79
C ALA A 29 1.14 8.08 -7.20
N GLU A 30 2.18 8.82 -7.56
CA GLU A 30 3.45 8.24 -8.00
C GLU A 30 4.19 7.65 -6.80
N LEU A 31 4.28 8.42 -5.70
CA LEU A 31 4.88 7.97 -4.47
C LEU A 31 4.11 6.79 -3.86
N TRP A 32 2.78 6.89 -3.76
CA TRP A 32 1.95 5.80 -3.24
C TRP A 32 1.99 4.56 -4.16
N GLY A 33 2.06 4.76 -5.47
CA GLY A 33 2.25 3.69 -6.44
C GLY A 33 3.62 2.98 -6.31
N SER A 34 4.65 3.67 -5.82
CA SER A 34 6.02 3.16 -5.78
C SER A 34 6.23 1.97 -4.83
N ILE A 35 5.42 1.86 -3.78
CA ILE A 35 5.58 0.85 -2.71
C ILE A 35 4.89 -0.49 -3.00
N TRP A 36 4.04 -0.55 -4.02
CA TRP A 36 3.31 -1.76 -4.36
C TRP A 36 4.17 -2.71 -5.18
N ALA A 37 4.18 -3.99 -4.78
CA ALA A 37 4.64 -5.07 -5.65
C ALA A 37 3.66 -5.26 -6.82
N ASP A 38 4.15 -5.76 -7.95
CA ASP A 38 3.34 -5.93 -9.16
C ASP A 38 2.16 -6.90 -8.94
N ASP A 39 2.30 -7.85 -8.02
CA ASP A 39 1.31 -8.88 -7.63
C ASP A 39 0.63 -8.61 -6.28
N ALA A 40 0.78 -7.40 -5.73
CA ALA A 40 0.21 -7.06 -4.43
C ALA A 40 -1.33 -7.14 -4.41
N ILE A 41 -1.90 -7.30 -3.23
CA ILE A 41 -3.34 -7.23 -2.99
C ILE A 41 -3.62 -6.11 -1.99
N TRP A 42 -4.60 -5.27 -2.30
CA TRP A 42 -5.11 -4.26 -1.39
C TRP A 42 -6.62 -4.42 -1.22
N GLU A 43 -7.07 -4.44 0.03
CA GLU A 43 -8.48 -4.56 0.39
C GLU A 43 -8.75 -3.68 1.62
N LEU A 44 -9.98 -3.19 1.71
CA LEU A 44 -10.49 -2.49 2.89
C LEU A 44 -11.61 -3.36 3.50
N PRO A 45 -11.31 -4.22 4.49
CA PRO A 45 -12.29 -5.15 5.05
C PRO A 45 -13.54 -4.47 5.62
N GLU A 46 -13.43 -3.21 6.03
CA GLU A 46 -14.56 -2.38 6.47
C GLU A 46 -15.53 -1.98 5.33
N TYR A 47 -15.10 -2.07 4.07
CA TYR A 47 -15.89 -1.79 2.87
C TYR A 47 -15.96 -3.04 1.96
N PRO A 48 -16.71 -4.08 2.35
CA PRO A 48 -16.77 -5.34 1.59
C PRO A 48 -17.28 -5.19 0.15
N ASP A 49 -18.15 -4.20 -0.10
CA ASP A 49 -18.70 -3.91 -1.44
C ASP A 49 -17.68 -3.29 -2.40
N LEU A 50 -16.59 -2.73 -1.86
CA LEU A 50 -15.46 -2.18 -2.62
C LEU A 50 -14.68 -3.29 -3.34
N GLY A 51 -14.70 -4.50 -2.77
CA GLY A 51 -13.88 -5.62 -3.20
C GLY A 51 -12.39 -5.43 -2.89
N GLY A 52 -11.58 -6.35 -3.41
CA GLY A 52 -10.11 -6.29 -3.35
C GLY A 52 -9.52 -5.96 -4.71
N PHE A 53 -8.41 -5.24 -4.71
CA PHE A 53 -7.62 -4.90 -5.89
C PHE A 53 -6.41 -5.82 -5.96
N THR A 54 -6.23 -6.51 -7.10
CA THR A 54 -5.08 -7.39 -7.34
C THR A 54 -4.16 -6.78 -8.39
N GLY A 55 -2.89 -6.62 -8.01
CA GLY A 55 -1.81 -6.06 -8.80
C GLY A 55 -1.72 -4.54 -8.72
N LYS A 56 -0.49 -4.02 -8.75
CA LYS A 56 -0.18 -2.59 -8.61
C LYS A 56 -1.02 -1.69 -9.52
N THR A 57 -1.20 -2.07 -10.78
CA THR A 57 -2.00 -1.28 -11.74
C THR A 57 -3.45 -1.13 -11.28
N ALA A 58 -4.09 -2.20 -10.79
CA ALA A 58 -5.47 -2.14 -10.33
C ALA A 58 -5.59 -1.33 -9.03
N ILE A 59 -4.63 -1.49 -8.12
CA ILE A 59 -4.58 -0.75 -6.84
C ILE A 59 -4.49 0.76 -7.08
N VAL A 60 -3.52 1.19 -7.91
CA VAL A 60 -3.32 2.62 -8.24
C VAL A 60 -4.50 3.20 -9.02
N ALA A 61 -5.07 2.44 -9.96
CA ALA A 61 -6.25 2.88 -10.70
C ALA A 61 -7.48 3.03 -9.79
N GLY A 62 -7.69 2.10 -8.85
CA GLY A 62 -8.77 2.17 -7.87
C GLY A 62 -8.67 3.40 -6.99
N TRP A 63 -7.49 3.63 -6.40
CA TRP A 63 -7.25 4.79 -5.55
C TRP A 63 -7.45 6.13 -6.27
N LEU A 64 -6.96 6.26 -7.51
CA LEU A 64 -7.18 7.46 -8.34
C LEU A 64 -8.65 7.69 -8.70
N ALA A 65 -9.47 6.64 -8.75
CA ALA A 65 -10.91 6.74 -9.01
C ALA A 65 -11.72 7.16 -7.76
N GLY A 66 -11.06 7.39 -6.62
CA GLY A 66 -11.71 7.80 -5.37
C GLY A 66 -12.36 6.64 -4.62
N VAL A 67 -11.85 5.44 -4.84
CA VAL A 67 -12.29 4.19 -4.21
C VAL A 67 -11.51 3.95 -2.93
#